data_AF-A0A438C2C3-F1
#
_entry.id   AF-A0A438C2C3-F1
#
_cell.length_a   1.000
_cell.length_b   1.000
_cell.length_c   1.000
_cell.angle_alpha   90.00
_cell.angle_beta   90.00
_cell.angle_gamma   90.00
#
_symmetry.space_group_name_H-M   'P 1'
#
loop_
_entity.id
_entity.type
_entity.pdbx_description
1 polymer ?
#
loop_
_entity_poly.entity_id
_entity_poly.type
_entity_poly.pdbx_seq_one_letter_code
_entity_poly.pdbx_strand_id
1 'polypeptide(L)'
;METGRNNESMQLLRNAVVSLACRSFDGSEACHWADGFPLNLRLYEMLLEACFDVNEETSIIEEVDELMEQIKKTWGILGMNQMLHNICFTWVLFHRFVTTGQVENYLLDAADNQLAEVAKDAKTTKDPEYPKILSSMLSSILGWAEKRLLAYHDTFDSANIDSMQNIVSLGVSAAKILVEDISHEYRRRRKSEVDVARNRIDTYIRSSLRTAFAQASPYYLYCSISLTSHFSNRDGAGGHDCQLTDVIKNLAQVVKGWEGLWDVPGHFLAILGKSIVAKRI
;
A
#
# COMPACT_ATOMS: atom_id res chain seq x y z
N MET A 1 -22.11 16.06 -57.87
CA MET A 1 -22.23 15.95 -56.40
C MET A 1 -21.00 15.23 -55.89
N GLU A 2 -20.19 15.93 -55.10
CA GLU A 2 -18.76 15.67 -54.83
C GLU A 2 -18.54 14.82 -53.56
N THR A 3 -18.81 13.52 -53.60
CA THR A 3 -18.56 12.62 -52.44
C THR A 3 -17.15 12.02 -52.40
N GLY A 4 -16.31 12.26 -53.42
CA GLY A 4 -14.94 11.71 -53.47
C GLY A 4 -13.89 12.50 -52.69
N ARG A 5 -13.96 13.83 -52.69
CA ARG A 5 -12.90 14.70 -52.12
C ARG A 5 -12.85 14.70 -50.59
N ASN A 6 -13.99 14.46 -49.93
CA ASN A 6 -14.07 14.37 -48.47
C ASN A 6 -13.44 13.09 -47.92
N ASN A 7 -13.32 12.02 -48.71
CA ASN A 7 -12.74 10.76 -48.26
C ASN A 7 -11.23 10.89 -48.04
N GLU A 8 -10.49 11.52 -48.96
CA GLU A 8 -9.05 11.73 -48.81
C GLU A 8 -8.73 12.65 -47.64
N SER A 9 -9.47 13.75 -47.46
CA SER A 9 -9.26 14.66 -46.33
C SER A 9 -9.58 14.00 -44.99
N MET A 10 -10.63 13.17 -44.92
CA MET A 10 -10.98 12.39 -43.73
C MET A 10 -9.97 11.27 -43.45
N GLN A 11 -9.44 10.62 -44.47
CA GLN A 11 -8.38 9.62 -44.33
C GLN A 11 -7.06 10.26 -43.88
N LEU A 12 -6.70 11.43 -44.43
CA LEU A 12 -5.54 12.20 -43.98
C LEU A 12 -5.70 12.68 -42.54
N LEU A 13 -6.88 13.18 -42.16
CA LEU A 13 -7.18 13.54 -40.78
C LEU A 13 -7.10 12.31 -39.86
N ARG A 14 -7.72 11.19 -40.25
CA ARG A 14 -7.66 9.94 -39.50
C ARG A 14 -6.22 9.47 -39.35
N ASN A 15 -5.42 9.49 -40.42
CA ASN A 15 -4.02 9.07 -40.37
C ASN A 15 -3.17 10.03 -39.52
N ALA A 16 -3.43 11.34 -39.58
CA ALA A 16 -2.76 12.32 -38.74
C ALA A 16 -3.14 12.15 -37.25
N VAL A 17 -4.42 11.94 -36.96
CA VAL A 17 -4.93 11.69 -35.60
C VAL A 17 -4.44 10.36 -35.06
N VAL A 18 -4.44 9.29 -35.88
CA VAL A 18 -3.87 7.98 -35.53
C VAL A 18 -2.37 8.09 -35.32
N SER A 19 -1.63 8.81 -36.17
CA SER A 19 -0.20 9.07 -35.96
C SER A 19 0.08 9.91 -34.72
N LEU A 20 -0.83 10.82 -34.34
CA LEU A 20 -0.71 11.64 -33.14
C LEU A 20 -1.10 10.88 -31.86
N ALA A 21 -2.06 9.96 -31.95
CA ALA A 21 -2.53 9.12 -30.85
C ALA A 21 -1.62 7.89 -30.63
N CYS A 22 -1.03 7.35 -31.69
CA CYS A 22 -0.07 6.25 -31.66
C CYS A 22 1.36 6.82 -31.64
N ARG A 23 1.77 7.45 -30.53
CA ARG A 23 3.16 7.94 -30.36
C ARG A 23 4.14 6.81 -29.98
N SER A 24 3.94 5.59 -30.49
CA SER A 24 4.88 4.49 -30.25
C SER A 24 6.00 4.50 -31.29
N PHE A 25 7.26 4.49 -30.84
CA PHE A 25 8.46 4.48 -31.69
C PHE A 25 8.65 3.16 -32.47
N ASP A 26 7.85 2.12 -32.21
CA ASP A 26 8.10 0.74 -32.66
C ASP A 26 6.97 0.12 -33.52
N GLY A 27 6.13 0.92 -34.16
CA GLY A 27 5.14 0.40 -35.12
C GLY A 27 4.02 -0.47 -34.53
N SER A 28 3.81 -0.42 -33.22
CA SER A 28 2.69 -1.08 -32.54
C SER A 28 1.41 -0.24 -32.68
N GLU A 29 0.28 -0.87 -33.05
CA GLU A 29 -1.04 -0.24 -33.13
C GLU A 29 -1.68 0.07 -31.75
N ALA A 30 -0.88 0.17 -30.70
CA ALA A 30 -1.36 0.55 -29.38
C ALA A 30 -1.69 2.05 -29.35
N CYS A 31 -2.98 2.36 -29.40
CA CYS A 31 -3.49 3.72 -29.20
C CYS A 31 -3.28 4.13 -27.73
N HIS A 32 -2.15 4.77 -27.43
CA HIS A 32 -1.87 5.38 -26.12
C HIS A 32 -2.60 6.72 -26.01
N TRP A 33 -3.93 6.69 -25.90
CA TRP A 33 -4.79 7.89 -25.88
C TRP A 33 -4.54 8.83 -24.68
N ALA A 34 -3.67 8.46 -23.76
CA ALA A 34 -3.05 9.39 -22.81
C ALA A 34 -1.55 9.12 -22.73
N ASP A 35 -0.73 10.10 -23.10
CA ASP A 35 0.75 10.14 -22.95
C ASP A 35 1.19 10.16 -21.46
N GLY A 36 0.31 9.73 -20.56
CA GLY A 36 0.51 9.59 -19.14
C GLY A 36 0.19 8.16 -18.71
N PHE A 37 1.19 7.29 -18.79
CA PHE A 37 1.24 6.01 -18.10
C PHE A 37 0.61 6.03 -16.67
N PRO A 38 0.74 7.11 -15.86
CA PRO A 38 0.06 7.23 -14.57
C PRO A 38 -1.47 7.33 -14.64
N LEU A 39 -2.03 8.00 -15.67
CA LEU A 39 -3.48 8.11 -15.83
C LEU A 39 -4.08 6.75 -16.22
N ASN A 40 -3.41 6.01 -17.09
CA ASN A 40 -3.86 4.68 -17.51
C ASN A 40 -3.86 3.70 -16.34
N LEU A 41 -2.81 3.72 -15.50
CA LEU A 41 -2.77 2.95 -14.25
C LEU A 41 -3.93 3.33 -13.32
N ARG A 42 -4.20 4.62 -13.16
CA ARG A 42 -5.30 5.08 -12.30
C ARG A 42 -6.68 4.64 -12.81
N LEU A 43 -6.89 4.71 -14.12
CA LEU A 43 -8.10 4.18 -14.76
C LEU A 43 -8.23 2.68 -14.54
N TYR A 44 -7.12 1.94 -14.66
CA TYR A 44 -7.11 0.51 -14.44
C TYR A 44 -7.41 0.14 -12.98
N GLU A 45 -6.86 0.86 -12.01
CA GLU A 45 -7.22 0.70 -10.60
C GLU A 45 -8.72 0.89 -10.36
N MET A 46 -9.32 1.95 -10.91
CA MET A 46 -10.77 2.18 -10.79
C MET A 46 -11.61 1.05 -11.43
N LEU A 47 -11.11 0.43 -12.50
CA LEU A 47 -11.77 -0.76 -13.07
C LEU A 47 -11.67 -1.96 -12.13
N LEU A 48 -10.52 -2.18 -11.49
CA LEU A 48 -10.34 -3.25 -10.51
C LEU A 48 -11.16 -3.02 -9.22
N GLU A 49 -11.46 -1.77 -8.87
CA GLU A 49 -12.37 -1.46 -7.75
C GLU A 49 -13.79 -1.99 -7.98
N ALA A 50 -14.19 -2.24 -9.24
CA ALA A 50 -15.48 -2.86 -9.56
C ALA A 50 -15.57 -4.35 -9.20
N CYS A 51 -14.46 -4.99 -8.81
CA CYS A 51 -14.45 -6.38 -8.35
C CYS A 51 -15.01 -6.56 -6.92
N PHE A 52 -15.29 -5.48 -6.20
CA PHE A 52 -15.82 -5.53 -4.84
C PHE A 52 -17.30 -5.14 -4.84
N ASP A 53 -18.08 -5.80 -3.97
CA ASP A 53 -19.51 -5.50 -3.82
C ASP A 53 -19.71 -4.07 -3.27
N VAL A 54 -20.70 -3.37 -3.81
CA VAL A 54 -21.04 -2.00 -3.42
C VAL A 54 -21.78 -1.96 -2.08
N ASN A 55 -22.48 -3.03 -1.73
CA ASN A 55 -23.27 -3.17 -0.51
C ASN A 55 -22.46 -3.80 0.62
N GLU A 56 -21.53 -4.69 0.28
CA GLU A 56 -20.60 -5.32 1.22
C GLU A 56 -19.15 -5.05 0.75
N GLU A 57 -18.62 -3.88 1.12
CA GLU A 57 -17.37 -3.36 0.57
C GLU A 57 -16.15 -4.28 0.74
N THR A 58 -16.21 -5.21 1.70
CA THR A 58 -15.17 -6.21 1.93
C THR A 58 -15.25 -7.39 0.96
N SER A 59 -16.46 -7.74 0.52
CA SER A 59 -16.74 -8.93 -0.30
C SER A 59 -16.34 -8.73 -1.76
N ILE A 60 -15.75 -9.77 -2.34
CA ILE A 60 -15.48 -9.85 -3.78
C ILE A 60 -16.74 -10.39 -4.45
N ILE A 61 -17.15 -9.80 -5.56
CA ILE A 61 -18.37 -10.22 -6.29
C ILE A 61 -18.26 -11.69 -6.75
N GLU A 62 -19.38 -12.40 -6.80
CA GLU A 62 -19.40 -13.83 -7.18
C GLU A 62 -18.85 -14.05 -8.60
N GLU A 63 -19.10 -13.11 -9.52
CA GLU A 63 -18.67 -13.17 -10.92
C GLU A 63 -17.31 -12.47 -11.17
N VAL A 64 -16.43 -12.42 -10.16
CA VAL A 64 -15.15 -11.70 -10.26
C VAL A 64 -14.29 -12.20 -11.42
N ASP A 65 -14.30 -13.50 -11.72
CA ASP A 65 -13.53 -14.07 -12.83
C ASP A 65 -14.06 -13.58 -14.19
N GLU A 66 -15.37 -13.51 -14.38
CA GLU A 66 -15.99 -13.00 -15.60
C GLU A 66 -15.74 -11.50 -15.77
N LEU A 67 -15.86 -10.73 -14.69
CA LEU A 67 -15.55 -9.30 -14.71
C LEU A 67 -14.06 -9.07 -14.99
N MET A 68 -13.17 -9.88 -14.39
CA MET A 68 -11.74 -9.79 -14.61
C MET A 68 -11.40 -10.05 -16.09
N GLU A 69 -12.03 -11.04 -16.72
CA GLU A 69 -11.89 -11.26 -18.17
C GLU A 69 -12.35 -10.06 -19.00
N GLN A 70 -13.41 -9.36 -18.59
CA GLN A 70 -13.85 -8.13 -19.26
C GLN A 70 -12.85 -6.98 -19.07
N ILE A 71 -12.35 -6.78 -17.84
CA ILE A 71 -11.34 -5.77 -17.54
C ILE A 71 -10.08 -6.01 -18.39
N LYS A 72 -9.64 -7.27 -18.53
CA LYS A 72 -8.46 -7.64 -19.32
C LYS A 72 -8.59 -7.29 -20.81
N LYS A 73 -9.81 -7.22 -21.36
CA LYS A 73 -10.04 -6.74 -22.75
C LYS A 73 -9.65 -5.27 -22.94
N THR A 74 -9.59 -4.48 -21.88
CA THR A 74 -9.17 -3.07 -21.92
C THR A 74 -7.65 -2.89 -22.00
N TRP A 75 -6.86 -3.96 -21.82
CA TRP A 75 -5.40 -3.88 -21.76
C TRP A 75 -4.77 -3.23 -22.98
N GLY A 76 -5.24 -3.56 -24.20
CA GLY A 76 -4.71 -2.95 -25.42
C GLY A 76 -4.93 -1.45 -25.51
N ILE A 77 -5.98 -0.94 -24.87
CA ILE A 77 -6.34 0.49 -24.83
C ILE A 77 -5.55 1.21 -23.73
N LEU A 78 -5.32 0.56 -22.59
CA LEU A 78 -4.65 1.16 -21.44
C LEU A 78 -3.13 0.96 -21.45
N GLY A 79 -2.60 0.11 -22.34
CA GLY A 79 -1.19 -0.29 -22.34
C GLY A 79 -0.83 -1.17 -21.14
N MET A 80 -1.79 -1.97 -20.66
CA MET A 80 -1.59 -2.87 -19.53
C MET A 80 -1.04 -4.22 -19.98
N ASN A 81 -0.35 -4.89 -19.09
CA ASN A 81 0.10 -6.27 -19.27
C ASN A 81 -0.13 -7.06 -17.97
N GLN A 82 0.09 -8.37 -18.01
CA GLN A 82 -0.10 -9.25 -16.86
C GLN A 82 0.71 -8.80 -15.62
N MET A 83 1.93 -8.31 -15.82
CA MET A 83 2.83 -7.93 -14.72
C MET A 83 2.34 -6.65 -14.02
N LEU A 84 1.92 -5.65 -14.79
CA LEU A 84 1.30 -4.43 -14.27
C LEU A 84 -0.04 -4.73 -13.60
N HIS A 85 -0.81 -5.67 -14.14
CA HIS A 85 -2.03 -6.12 -13.49
C HIS A 85 -1.76 -6.77 -12.13
N ASN A 86 -0.75 -7.64 -12.01
CA ASN A 86 -0.40 -8.28 -10.74
C ASN A 86 -0.04 -7.24 -9.67
N ILE A 87 0.72 -6.19 -10.03
CA ILE A 87 0.99 -5.04 -9.16
C ILE A 87 -0.32 -4.33 -8.76
N CYS A 88 -1.12 -3.89 -9.73
CA CYS A 88 -2.33 -3.12 -9.45
C CYS A 88 -3.34 -3.91 -8.62
N PHE A 89 -3.48 -5.22 -8.89
CA PHE A 89 -4.41 -6.08 -8.20
C PHE A 89 -3.97 -6.36 -6.76
N THR A 90 -2.67 -6.61 -6.54
CA THR A 90 -2.09 -6.67 -5.19
C THR A 90 -2.38 -5.40 -4.41
N TRP A 91 -2.14 -4.24 -5.03
CA TRP A 91 -2.40 -2.94 -4.41
C TRP A 91 -3.87 -2.76 -4.05
N VAL A 92 -4.78 -3.08 -4.97
CA VAL A 92 -6.22 -2.90 -4.76
C VAL A 92 -6.76 -3.82 -3.65
N LEU A 93 -6.30 -5.09 -3.58
CA LEU A 93 -6.65 -6.01 -2.50
C LEU A 93 -6.17 -5.48 -1.13
N PHE A 94 -4.90 -5.08 -1.06
CA PHE A 94 -4.32 -4.50 0.15
C PHE A 94 -5.02 -3.20 0.55
N HIS A 95 -5.21 -2.29 -0.40
CA HIS A 95 -5.88 -1.01 -0.17
C HIS A 95 -7.29 -1.25 0.36
N ARG A 96 -8.03 -2.20 -0.23
CA ARG A 96 -9.38 -2.52 0.22
C ARG A 96 -9.38 -2.96 1.68
N PHE A 97 -8.51 -3.91 2.05
CA PHE A 97 -8.35 -4.36 3.43
C PHE A 97 -8.09 -3.20 4.41
N VAL A 98 -7.22 -2.25 4.03
CA VAL A 98 -6.92 -1.08 4.87
C VAL A 98 -8.13 -0.16 5.00
N THR A 99 -8.82 0.14 3.90
CA THR A 99 -9.97 1.06 3.89
C THR A 99 -11.21 0.51 4.58
N THR A 100 -11.41 -0.82 4.57
CA THR A 100 -12.54 -1.48 5.23
C THR A 100 -12.28 -1.76 6.71
N GLY A 101 -11.22 -1.18 7.29
CA GLY A 101 -10.96 -1.24 8.72
C GLY A 101 -10.24 -2.50 9.19
N GLN A 102 -9.56 -3.23 8.29
CA GLN A 102 -8.77 -4.42 8.62
C GLN A 102 -9.63 -5.60 9.14
N VAL A 103 -10.88 -5.69 8.70
CA VAL A 103 -11.85 -6.71 9.17
C VAL A 103 -11.59 -8.07 8.51
N GLU A 104 -11.35 -8.10 7.21
CA GLU A 104 -11.31 -9.33 6.42
C GLU A 104 -9.88 -9.77 6.08
N ASN A 105 -9.33 -10.66 6.90
CA ASN A 105 -7.97 -11.20 6.73
C ASN A 105 -7.75 -11.91 5.38
N TYR A 106 -8.80 -12.46 4.76
CA TYR A 106 -8.67 -13.14 3.46
C TYR A 106 -8.23 -12.18 2.34
N LEU A 107 -8.57 -10.88 2.43
CA LEU A 107 -8.11 -9.88 1.46
C LEU A 107 -6.60 -9.68 1.56
N LEU A 108 -6.07 -9.71 2.78
CA LEU A 108 -4.64 -9.62 3.04
C LEU A 108 -3.91 -10.89 2.58
N ASP A 109 -4.50 -12.06 2.81
CA ASP A 109 -3.99 -13.34 2.30
C ASP A 109 -4.00 -13.39 0.77
N ALA A 110 -5.07 -12.89 0.13
CA ALA A 110 -5.13 -12.76 -1.32
C ALA A 110 -4.03 -11.82 -1.84
N ALA A 111 -3.79 -10.69 -1.17
CA ALA A 111 -2.71 -9.77 -1.52
C ALA A 111 -1.32 -10.41 -1.37
N ASP A 112 -1.06 -11.16 -0.29
CA ASP A 112 0.21 -11.86 -0.08
C ASP A 112 0.43 -12.98 -1.11
N ASN A 113 -0.63 -13.71 -1.48
CA ASN A 113 -0.59 -14.68 -2.56
C ASN A 113 -0.29 -14.01 -3.92
N GLN A 114 -0.87 -12.86 -4.21
CA GLN A 114 -0.57 -12.10 -5.43
C GLN A 114 0.85 -11.54 -5.44
N LEU A 115 1.42 -11.16 -4.27
CA LEU A 115 2.82 -10.78 -4.17
C LEU A 115 3.78 -11.89 -4.60
N ALA A 116 3.40 -13.17 -4.46
CA ALA A 116 4.22 -14.28 -4.94
C ALA A 116 4.35 -14.29 -6.48
N GLU A 117 3.31 -13.89 -7.21
CA GLU A 117 3.39 -13.71 -8.67
C GLU A 117 4.19 -12.46 -9.03
N VAL A 118 3.98 -11.35 -8.32
CA VAL A 118 4.78 -10.12 -8.49
C VAL A 118 6.27 -10.38 -8.27
N ALA A 119 6.64 -11.23 -7.32
CA ALA A 119 8.03 -11.61 -7.06
C ALA A 119 8.66 -12.41 -8.22
N LYS A 120 7.86 -13.21 -8.95
CA LYS A 120 8.32 -13.91 -10.16
C LYS A 120 8.48 -12.92 -11.32
N ASP A 121 7.53 -12.01 -11.46
CA ASP A 121 7.52 -10.97 -12.49
C ASP A 121 8.72 -10.03 -12.37
N ALA A 122 9.04 -9.62 -11.14
CA ALA A 122 10.19 -8.77 -10.83
C ALA A 122 11.52 -9.32 -11.39
N LYS A 123 11.69 -10.65 -11.39
CA LYS A 123 12.91 -11.33 -11.85
C LYS A 123 13.02 -11.44 -13.37
N THR A 124 11.90 -11.28 -14.09
CA THR A 124 11.81 -11.56 -15.53
C THR A 124 11.52 -10.33 -16.38
N THR A 125 11.03 -9.26 -15.76
CA THR A 125 10.67 -8.02 -16.44
C THR A 125 11.86 -7.37 -17.14
N LYS A 126 11.58 -6.75 -18.29
CA LYS A 126 12.52 -5.90 -19.03
C LYS A 126 12.02 -4.46 -19.13
N ASP A 127 10.85 -4.18 -18.57
CA ASP A 127 10.21 -2.88 -18.64
C ASP A 127 10.92 -1.89 -17.68
N PRO A 128 11.43 -0.74 -18.18
CA PRO A 128 12.11 0.24 -17.35
C PRO A 128 11.19 0.99 -16.37
N GLU A 129 9.87 1.01 -16.59
CA GLU A 129 8.90 1.68 -15.71
C GLU A 129 8.42 0.75 -14.58
N TYR A 130 8.39 -0.56 -14.83
CA TYR A 130 7.92 -1.56 -13.88
C TYR A 130 8.60 -1.48 -12.49
N PRO A 131 9.94 -1.44 -12.36
CA PRO A 131 10.61 -1.38 -11.05
C PRO A 131 10.23 -0.15 -10.23
N LYS A 132 9.93 0.99 -10.88
CA LYS A 132 9.55 2.23 -10.19
C LYS A 132 8.18 2.10 -9.54
N ILE A 133 7.21 1.53 -10.27
CA ILE A 133 5.85 1.29 -9.77
C ILE A 133 5.91 0.24 -8.67
N LEU A 134 6.63 -0.85 -8.91
CA LEU A 134 6.79 -1.93 -7.96
C LEU A 134 7.39 -1.43 -6.64
N SER A 135 8.52 -0.70 -6.70
CA SER A 135 9.17 -0.15 -5.52
C SER A 135 8.24 0.79 -4.75
N SER A 136 7.48 1.62 -5.47
CA SER A 136 6.49 2.53 -4.87
C SER A 136 5.38 1.78 -4.12
N MET A 137 4.79 0.76 -4.76
CA MET A 137 3.75 -0.08 -4.16
C MET A 137 4.29 -0.81 -2.94
N LEU A 138 5.40 -1.54 -3.08
CA LEU A 138 5.97 -2.33 -1.99
C LEU A 138 6.42 -1.47 -0.82
N SER A 139 6.99 -0.28 -1.07
CA SER A 139 7.38 0.64 0.00
C SER A 139 6.16 1.16 0.76
N SER A 140 5.04 1.35 0.07
CA SER A 140 3.76 1.77 0.67
C SER A 140 3.19 0.66 1.56
N ILE A 141 3.16 -0.59 1.06
CA ILE A 141 2.72 -1.77 1.82
C ILE A 141 3.64 -2.00 3.04
N LEU A 142 4.95 -2.02 2.82
CA LEU A 142 5.95 -2.22 3.87
C LEU A 142 5.86 -1.13 4.94
N GLY A 143 5.81 0.14 4.55
CA GLY A 143 5.72 1.26 5.48
C GLY A 143 4.45 1.21 6.34
N TRP A 144 3.32 0.80 5.74
CA TRP A 144 2.07 0.60 6.48
C TRP A 144 2.17 -0.55 7.48
N ALA A 145 2.76 -1.68 7.09
CA ALA A 145 2.98 -2.84 7.96
C ALA A 145 3.95 -2.50 9.10
N GLU A 146 5.08 -1.85 8.79
CA GLU A 146 6.12 -1.51 9.78
C GLU A 146 5.62 -0.57 10.87
N LYS A 147 4.77 0.41 10.54
CA LYS A 147 4.14 1.29 11.55
C LYS A 147 3.46 0.49 12.67
N ARG A 148 2.79 -0.60 12.32
CA ARG A 148 2.05 -1.46 13.25
C ARG A 148 2.99 -2.45 13.94
N LEU A 149 3.88 -3.07 13.18
CA LEU A 149 4.77 -4.12 13.69
C LEU A 149 5.88 -3.60 14.61
N LEU A 150 6.38 -2.37 14.40
CA LEU A 150 7.41 -1.78 15.26
C LEU A 150 6.93 -1.46 16.68
N ALA A 151 5.62 -1.39 16.88
CA ALA A 151 4.95 -1.18 18.16
C ALA A 151 3.80 -2.19 18.35
N TYR A 152 4.03 -3.46 17.96
CA TYR A 152 2.96 -4.45 17.92
C TYR A 152 2.28 -4.71 19.28
N HIS A 153 3.00 -4.59 20.41
CA HIS A 153 2.40 -4.70 21.74
C HIS A 153 1.34 -3.63 22.04
N ASP A 154 1.40 -2.47 21.35
CA ASP A 154 0.42 -1.39 21.49
C ASP A 154 -0.66 -1.45 20.40
N THR A 155 -0.33 -2.07 19.27
CA THR A 155 -1.17 -2.06 18.07
C THR A 155 -2.10 -3.28 18.01
N PHE A 156 -1.66 -4.41 18.57
CA PHE A 156 -2.40 -5.66 18.55
C PHE A 156 -2.84 -6.07 19.96
N ASP A 157 -4.10 -6.45 20.08
CA ASP A 157 -4.74 -6.98 21.27
C ASP A 157 -5.49 -8.28 20.95
N SER A 158 -6.23 -8.83 21.92
CA SER A 158 -6.97 -10.07 21.72
C SER A 158 -8.03 -10.02 20.61
N ALA A 159 -8.47 -8.84 20.17
CA ALA A 159 -9.51 -8.69 19.16
C ALA A 159 -8.95 -8.73 17.72
N ASN A 160 -7.68 -8.36 17.52
CA ASN A 160 -7.08 -8.25 16.18
C ASN A 160 -5.77 -9.03 16.02
N ILE A 161 -5.34 -9.79 17.02
CA ILE A 161 -4.08 -10.56 17.01
C ILE A 161 -3.97 -11.51 15.81
N ASP A 162 -5.09 -12.04 15.33
CA ASP A 162 -5.13 -12.96 14.18
C ASP A 162 -4.63 -12.29 12.89
N SER A 163 -4.85 -10.98 12.74
CA SER A 163 -4.36 -10.20 11.59
C SER A 163 -2.84 -9.98 11.62
N MET A 164 -2.22 -10.05 12.81
CA MET A 164 -0.80 -9.77 12.98
C MET A 164 0.06 -10.72 12.15
N GLN A 165 -0.30 -12.00 12.10
CA GLN A 165 0.44 -13.00 11.32
C GLN A 165 0.45 -12.64 9.83
N ASN A 166 -0.71 -12.26 9.29
CA ASN A 166 -0.86 -11.92 7.88
C ASN A 166 -0.12 -10.61 7.53
N ILE A 167 -0.16 -9.63 8.44
CA ILE A 167 0.57 -8.36 8.28
C ILE A 167 2.09 -8.59 8.31
N VAL A 168 2.58 -9.48 9.19
CA VAL A 168 4.01 -9.88 9.21
C VAL A 168 4.38 -10.57 7.90
N SER A 169 3.56 -11.51 7.43
CA SER A 169 3.81 -12.22 6.16
C SER A 169 3.95 -11.24 5.00
N LEU A 170 2.94 -10.40 4.80
CA LEU A 170 2.89 -9.40 3.73
C LEU A 170 4.07 -8.42 3.81
N GLY A 171 4.35 -7.87 4.99
CA GLY A 171 5.44 -6.92 5.20
C GLY A 171 6.80 -7.56 4.90
N VAL A 172 7.04 -8.80 5.34
CA VAL A 172 8.27 -9.53 5.05
C VAL A 172 8.39 -9.86 3.56
N SER A 173 7.32 -10.32 2.91
CA SER A 173 7.26 -10.55 1.46
C SER A 173 7.63 -9.28 0.69
N ALA A 174 7.02 -8.14 1.04
CA ALA A 174 7.31 -6.86 0.39
C ALA A 174 8.78 -6.42 0.59
N ALA A 175 9.31 -6.56 1.81
CA ALA A 175 10.71 -6.26 2.10
C ALA A 175 11.67 -7.15 1.30
N LYS A 176 11.37 -8.45 1.17
CA LYS A 176 12.18 -9.38 0.39
C LYS A 176 12.26 -8.95 -1.08
N ILE A 177 11.12 -8.66 -1.70
CA ILE A 177 11.08 -8.26 -3.12
C ILE A 177 11.86 -6.94 -3.32
N LEU A 178 11.67 -5.96 -2.43
CA LEU A 178 12.44 -4.69 -2.48
C LEU A 178 13.95 -4.91 -2.37
N VAL A 179 14.42 -5.79 -1.48
CA VAL A 179 15.86 -6.08 -1.32
C VAL A 179 16.41 -6.83 -2.53
N GLU A 180 15.65 -7.75 -3.12
CA GLU A 180 16.06 -8.49 -4.32
C GLU A 180 16.21 -7.58 -5.54
N ASP A 181 15.29 -6.61 -5.74
CA ASP A 181 15.30 -5.71 -6.90
C ASP A 181 16.30 -4.54 -6.77
N ILE A 182 16.59 -4.07 -5.56
CA ILE A 182 17.56 -2.97 -5.31
C ILE A 182 19.01 -3.50 -5.27
N SER A 183 19.23 -4.78 -4.99
CA SER A 183 20.58 -5.35 -4.81
C SER A 183 21.26 -5.81 -6.11
N HIS A 184 20.63 -5.65 -7.28
CA HIS A 184 21.26 -6.02 -8.55
C HIS A 184 22.52 -5.20 -8.89
N GLU A 185 22.82 -4.14 -8.15
CA GLU A 185 24.05 -3.36 -8.36
C GLU A 185 25.27 -3.86 -7.55
N TYR A 186 25.13 -4.55 -6.42
CA TYR A 186 26.31 -5.03 -5.66
C TYR A 186 26.05 -6.31 -4.86
N ARG A 187 26.71 -7.39 -5.30
CA ARG A 187 27.12 -8.62 -4.57
C ARG A 187 26.27 -9.89 -4.70
N ARG A 188 26.88 -10.84 -5.42
CA ARG A 188 26.98 -12.26 -5.05
C ARG A 188 27.10 -12.44 -3.53
N ARG A 189 26.12 -13.11 -2.91
CA ARG A 189 26.32 -14.39 -2.19
C ARG A 189 24.99 -14.92 -1.67
N ARG A 190 24.71 -16.19 -2.00
CA ARG A 190 23.64 -17.01 -1.42
C ARG A 190 23.77 -17.06 0.11
N LYS A 191 23.08 -16.16 0.83
CA LYS A 191 22.66 -16.30 2.24
C LYS A 191 21.72 -15.17 2.69
N SER A 192 20.93 -14.53 1.81
CA SER A 192 20.19 -13.31 2.17
C SER A 192 18.70 -13.50 2.45
N GLU A 193 18.02 -14.50 1.89
CA GLU A 193 16.54 -14.57 1.99
C GLU A 193 16.05 -14.82 3.42
N VAL A 194 16.69 -15.77 4.12
CA VAL A 194 16.43 -16.05 5.53
C VAL A 194 16.93 -14.92 6.44
N ASP A 195 17.90 -14.13 5.97
CA ASP A 195 18.49 -13.02 6.72
C ASP A 195 17.56 -11.80 6.73
N VAL A 196 16.98 -11.42 5.59
CA VAL A 196 16.07 -10.27 5.49
C VAL A 196 14.84 -10.47 6.40
N ALA A 197 14.18 -11.62 6.30
CA ALA A 197 13.01 -11.92 7.10
C ALA A 197 13.33 -11.92 8.60
N ARG A 198 14.40 -12.61 9.00
CA ARG A 198 14.82 -12.67 10.41
C ARG A 198 15.20 -11.29 10.94
N ASN A 199 15.98 -10.52 10.19
CA ASN A 199 16.43 -9.20 10.61
C ASN A 199 15.25 -8.22 10.79
N ARG A 200 14.28 -8.24 9.87
CA ARG A 200 13.05 -7.44 9.99
C ARG A 200 12.25 -7.84 11.23
N ILE A 201 11.95 -9.12 11.39
CA ILE A 201 11.19 -9.63 12.56
C ILE A 201 11.90 -9.30 13.88
N ASP A 202 13.21 -9.52 13.95
CA ASP A 202 14.04 -9.23 15.12
C ASP A 202 14.07 -7.72 15.45
N THR A 203 14.03 -6.87 14.42
CA THR A 203 13.87 -5.41 14.58
C THR A 203 12.50 -5.07 15.14
N TYR A 204 11.42 -5.68 14.65
CA TYR A 204 10.06 -5.47 15.17
C TYR A 204 9.95 -5.88 16.64
N ILE A 205 10.50 -7.04 17.00
CA ILE A 205 10.55 -7.55 18.38
C ILE A 205 11.28 -6.57 19.29
N ARG A 206 12.53 -6.20 18.95
CA ARG A 206 13.31 -5.28 19.78
C ARG A 206 12.66 -3.90 19.90
N SER A 207 12.16 -3.36 18.80
CA SER A 207 11.51 -2.04 18.77
C SER A 207 10.29 -2.03 19.67
N SER A 208 9.40 -3.01 19.50
CA SER A 208 8.15 -3.04 20.25
C SER A 208 8.38 -3.32 21.73
N LEU A 209 9.29 -4.23 22.09
CA LEU A 209 9.68 -4.46 23.49
C LEU A 209 10.24 -3.20 24.14
N ARG A 210 11.10 -2.46 23.43
CA ARG A 210 11.66 -1.21 23.94
C ARG A 210 10.56 -0.18 24.23
N THR A 211 9.60 -0.04 23.31
CA THR A 211 8.45 0.86 23.48
C THR A 211 7.57 0.44 24.66
N ALA A 212 7.19 -0.84 24.73
CA ALA A 212 6.36 -1.37 25.82
C ALA A 212 7.03 -1.20 27.20
N PHE A 213 8.34 -1.45 27.29
CA PHE A 213 9.10 -1.25 28.53
C PHE A 213 9.16 0.23 28.94
N ALA A 214 9.39 1.13 27.98
CA ALA A 214 9.38 2.56 28.22
C ALA A 214 8.02 3.08 28.70
N GLN A 215 6.91 2.48 28.24
CA GLN A 215 5.56 2.82 28.71
C GLN A 215 5.26 2.27 30.09
N ALA A 216 5.72 1.06 30.41
CA ALA A 216 5.47 0.43 31.71
C ALA A 216 6.33 1.05 32.84
N SER A 217 7.56 1.48 32.54
CA SER A 217 8.52 2.02 33.53
C SER A 217 7.99 3.24 34.33
N PRO A 218 7.30 4.24 33.75
CA PRO A 218 6.61 5.30 34.49
C PRO A 218 5.59 4.76 35.50
N TYR A 219 4.80 3.75 35.12
CA TYR A 219 3.80 3.14 36.01
C TYR A 219 4.46 2.37 37.16
N TYR A 220 5.58 1.68 36.92
CA TYR A 220 6.32 1.01 37.99
C TYR A 220 6.98 2.00 38.96
N LEU A 221 7.49 3.13 38.49
CA LEU A 221 8.05 4.16 39.37
C LEU A 221 6.95 4.86 40.20
N TYR A 222 5.78 5.13 39.61
CA TYR A 222 4.64 5.72 40.33
C TYR A 222 3.96 4.73 41.30
N CYS A 223 3.90 3.45 40.96
CA CYS A 223 3.35 2.40 41.81
C CYS A 223 4.30 2.08 42.98
N SER A 224 5.61 2.07 42.75
CA SER A 224 6.60 1.92 43.83
C SER A 224 6.66 3.15 44.75
N ILE A 225 6.47 4.37 44.24
CA ILE A 225 6.29 5.58 45.07
C ILE A 225 4.97 5.53 45.84
N SER A 226 3.86 5.12 45.23
CA SER A 226 2.56 5.00 45.92
C SER A 226 2.53 3.91 47.00
N LEU A 227 3.22 2.78 46.77
CA LEU A 227 3.37 1.70 47.76
C LEU A 227 4.31 2.11 48.90
N THR A 228 5.29 2.98 48.66
CA THR A 228 6.16 3.53 49.71
C THR A 228 5.54 4.72 50.44
N SER A 229 4.70 5.53 49.79
CA SER A 229 3.96 6.63 50.41
C SER A 229 2.77 6.16 51.25
N HIS A 230 2.17 5.00 50.96
CA HIS A 230 1.16 4.40 51.84
C HIS A 230 1.72 3.93 53.19
N PHE A 231 3.05 3.83 53.33
CA PHE A 231 3.73 3.52 54.59
C PHE A 231 4.25 4.78 55.32
N SER A 232 4.13 5.97 54.72
CA SER A 232 4.61 7.22 55.31
C SER A 232 3.56 8.33 55.17
N ASN A 233 2.83 8.54 56.26
CA ASN A 233 1.98 9.69 56.57
C ASN A 233 0.57 9.80 55.94
N ARG A 234 -0.40 9.64 56.85
CA ARG A 234 -1.47 10.63 57.03
C ARG A 234 -0.86 12.04 57.00
N ASP A 235 -1.35 12.90 56.13
CA ASP A 235 -1.83 14.26 56.46
C ASP A 235 -2.06 15.08 55.19
N GLY A 236 -3.31 15.56 55.03
CA GLY A 236 -3.65 16.92 54.61
C GLY A 236 -3.22 17.49 53.25
N ALA A 237 -4.24 17.66 52.39
CA ALA A 237 -4.60 18.89 51.66
C ALA A 237 -4.20 19.10 50.18
N GLY A 238 -5.24 19.37 49.38
CA GLY A 238 -5.26 20.21 48.15
C GLY A 238 -4.80 19.51 46.87
N GLY A 239 -5.62 19.21 45.86
CA GLY A 239 -6.85 19.85 45.40
C GLY A 239 -6.53 20.97 44.40
N HIS A 240 -6.87 20.76 43.12
CA HIS A 240 -6.76 21.66 41.96
C HIS A 240 -5.51 21.52 41.06
N ASP A 241 -5.45 20.44 40.25
CA ASP A 241 -4.79 20.48 38.93
C ASP A 241 -5.27 19.40 37.93
N CYS A 242 -6.30 18.64 38.28
CA CYS A 242 -6.73 17.46 37.52
C CYS A 242 -7.53 17.78 36.24
N GLN A 243 -8.10 18.97 36.08
CA GLN A 243 -8.98 19.23 34.94
C GLN A 243 -8.23 19.58 33.64
N LEU A 244 -7.08 20.25 33.70
CA LEU A 244 -6.36 20.66 32.49
C LEU A 244 -5.59 19.49 31.87
N THR A 245 -5.03 18.61 32.70
CA THR A 245 -4.28 17.42 32.26
C THR A 245 -5.20 16.36 31.65
N ASP A 246 -6.43 16.21 32.16
CA ASP A 246 -7.42 15.30 31.60
C ASP A 246 -8.05 15.81 30.30
N VAL A 247 -8.18 17.13 30.13
CA VAL A 247 -8.61 17.73 28.85
C VAL A 247 -7.52 17.59 27.77
N ILE A 248 -6.25 17.80 28.12
CA ILE A 248 -5.13 17.59 27.18
C ILE A 248 -4.99 16.12 26.78
N LYS A 249 -5.17 15.18 27.72
CA LYS A 249 -5.18 13.74 27.42
C LYS A 249 -6.34 13.35 26.51
N ASN A 250 -7.55 13.85 26.76
CA ASN A 250 -8.70 13.60 25.90
C ASN A 250 -8.52 14.18 24.50
N LEU A 251 -7.93 15.38 24.36
CA LEU A 251 -7.62 15.95 23.05
C LEU A 251 -6.55 15.13 22.31
N ALA A 252 -5.51 14.63 22.99
CA ALA A 252 -4.52 13.74 22.39
C ALA A 252 -5.12 12.39 21.95
N GLN A 253 -6.13 11.89 22.67
CA GLN A 253 -6.83 10.66 22.34
C GLN A 253 -7.78 10.84 21.14
N VAL A 254 -8.44 12.00 21.04
CA VAL A 254 -9.26 12.38 19.88
C VAL A 254 -8.39 12.62 18.65
N VAL A 255 -7.22 13.24 18.80
CA VAL A 255 -6.24 13.43 17.71
C VAL A 255 -5.68 12.10 17.22
N LYS A 256 -5.36 11.15 18.12
CA LYS A 256 -4.98 9.77 17.73
C LYS A 256 -6.09 9.01 17.00
N GLY A 257 -7.35 9.26 17.35
CA GLY A 257 -8.50 8.72 16.62
C GLY A 257 -8.65 9.28 15.20
N TRP A 258 -8.06 10.45 14.91
CA TRP A 258 -8.11 11.09 13.59
C TRP A 258 -6.92 10.70 12.70
N GLU A 259 -5.82 10.19 13.26
CA GLU A 259 -4.67 9.67 12.49
C GLU A 259 -5.04 8.43 11.64
N GLY A 260 -6.06 7.66 12.04
CA GLY A 260 -6.55 6.50 11.29
C GLY A 260 -7.23 6.85 9.95
N LEU A 261 -7.73 8.08 9.77
CA LEU A 261 -8.37 8.52 8.52
C LEU A 261 -7.37 8.99 7.45
N TRP A 262 -6.11 9.24 7.82
CA TRP A 262 -5.03 9.64 6.91
C TRP A 262 -4.05 8.50 6.60
N ASP A 263 -4.33 7.29 7.09
CA ASP A 263 -3.40 6.16 7.11
C ASP A 263 -3.46 5.29 5.83
N VAL A 264 -4.28 5.70 4.85
CA VAL A 264 -4.20 5.17 3.48
C VAL A 264 -2.83 5.61 2.93
N PRO A 265 -2.00 4.70 2.38
CA PRO A 265 -0.71 5.09 1.83
C PRO A 265 -0.90 5.99 0.60
N GLY A 266 -1.04 7.29 0.82
CA GLY A 266 -1.11 8.31 -0.22
C GLY A 266 0.19 8.43 -1.01
N HIS A 267 1.23 7.67 -0.68
CA HIS A 267 2.51 7.69 -1.40
C HIS A 267 2.42 7.02 -2.79
N PHE A 268 1.61 5.97 -2.94
CA PHE A 268 1.34 5.35 -4.24
C PHE A 268 0.50 6.28 -5.14
N LEU A 269 -0.59 6.83 -4.60
CA LEU A 269 -1.41 7.85 -5.27
C LEU A 269 -0.63 9.14 -5.56
N ALA A 270 0.28 9.55 -4.66
CA ALA A 270 1.15 10.70 -4.87
C ALA A 270 2.27 10.43 -5.87
N ILE A 271 2.71 9.20 -6.11
CA ILE A 271 3.67 8.88 -7.18
C ILE A 271 2.97 8.80 -8.53
N LEU A 272 1.75 8.24 -8.59
CA LEU A 272 0.87 8.37 -9.75
C LEU A 272 0.56 9.87 -10.04
N GLY A 273 0.31 10.67 -9.00
CA GLY A 273 0.10 12.12 -9.10
C GLY A 273 1.36 12.94 -9.40
N LYS A 274 2.54 12.57 -8.88
CA LYS A 274 3.82 13.26 -9.15
C LYS A 274 4.32 13.01 -10.55
N SER A 275 4.04 11.84 -11.13
CA SER A 275 4.37 11.56 -12.54
C SER A 275 3.50 12.39 -13.51
N ILE A 276 2.32 12.86 -13.09
CA ILE A 276 1.49 13.84 -13.81
C ILE A 276 2.07 15.27 -13.75
N VAL A 277 2.81 15.61 -12.68
CA VAL A 277 3.40 16.97 -12.50
C VAL A 277 4.84 17.07 -13.00
N ALA A 278 5.61 15.97 -12.99
CA ALA A 278 7.02 15.95 -13.38
C ALA A 278 7.30 16.07 -14.90
N LYS A 279 6.26 16.15 -15.74
CA LYS A 279 6.38 16.44 -17.19
C LYS A 279 5.95 17.87 -17.56
N ARG A 280 5.83 18.76 -16.58
CA ARG A 280 5.53 20.18 -16.79
C ARG A 280 6.55 21.10 -16.12
N ILE A 281 7.84 20.89 -16.39
CA ILE A 281 8.91 21.90 -16.45
C ILE A 281 9.88 21.49 -17.56
#